data_AF-A0A1F5ESX7-F1
#
_entry.id   AF-A0A1F5ESX7-F1
#
_cell.length_a   1.000
_cell.length_b   1.000
_cell.length_c   1.000
_cell.angle_alpha   90.00
_cell.angle_beta   90.00
_cell.angle_gamma   90.00
#
_symmetry.space_group_name_H-M   'P 1'
#
loop_
_entity.id
_entity.type
_entity.pdbx_description
1 polymer ?
#
loop_
_entity_poly.entity_id
_entity_poly.type
_entity_poly.pdbx_seq_one_letter_code
_entity_poly.pdbx_strand_id
1 'polypeptide(L)'
;MFFNKNDKGFTLIELLVVISIIGILSSFVFSSLNAARIKANDSQRKSEIDQIGIALNLYFDKYGNWMQAGSGCGYSGNGNGWFNYVGGSYPKSMGQCLVDSDFSSAEIIDPTEGKTSTPSTGFSYMKYSCGTPTRTHVYAKLQGVPQSSTATDGTCCASCDSSYGMNYYILVK
;
A
#
# COMPACT_ATOMS: atom_id res chain seq x y z
N MET A 1 21.04 -37.53 56.93
CA MET A 1 20.03 -37.35 55.87
C MET A 1 20.78 -37.23 54.56
N PHE A 2 20.79 -38.28 53.75
CA PHE A 2 21.60 -38.37 52.54
C PHE A 2 20.93 -37.58 51.40
N PHE A 3 21.53 -36.47 50.97
CA PHE A 3 21.15 -35.81 49.71
C PHE A 3 21.80 -36.56 48.56
N ASN A 4 21.07 -37.53 47.99
CA ASN A 4 21.49 -38.19 46.76
C ASN A 4 21.19 -37.25 45.58
N LYS A 5 22.10 -36.31 45.33
CA LYS A 5 21.95 -35.28 44.31
C LYS A 5 22.57 -35.75 43.01
N ASN A 6 21.78 -36.47 42.21
CA ASN A 6 22.08 -36.72 40.80
C ASN A 6 21.85 -35.43 39.98
N ASP A 7 22.64 -34.39 40.24
CA ASP A 7 22.69 -33.22 39.37
C ASP A 7 23.50 -33.59 38.12
N LYS A 8 22.83 -34.16 37.11
CA LYS A 8 23.43 -34.34 35.79
C LYS A 8 23.64 -32.95 35.18
N GLY A 9 24.90 -32.49 35.15
CA GLY A 9 25.27 -31.29 34.41
C GLY A 9 25.11 -31.51 32.90
N PHE A 10 24.66 -30.47 32.18
CA PHE A 10 24.64 -30.47 30.72
C PHE A 10 26.07 -30.56 30.18
N THR A 11 26.29 -31.42 29.19
CA THR A 11 27.56 -31.47 28.47
C THR A 11 27.65 -30.30 27.48
N LEU A 12 28.87 -29.83 27.22
CA LEU A 12 29.11 -28.78 26.21
C LEU A 12 28.60 -29.18 24.82
N ILE A 13 28.65 -30.48 24.50
CA ILE A 13 28.19 -30.99 23.20
C ILE A 13 26.66 -30.96 23.10
N GLU A 14 25.93 -31.27 24.18
CA GLU A 14 24.47 -31.16 24.20
C GLU A 14 24.02 -29.70 23.98
N LEU A 15 24.67 -28.75 24.64
CA LEU A 15 24.37 -27.32 24.44
C LEU A 15 24.70 -26.87 23.01
N LEU A 16 25.81 -27.34 22.44
CA LEU A 16 26.24 -27.02 21.09
C LEU A 16 25.25 -27.54 20.04
N VAL A 17 24.78 -28.78 20.17
CA VAL A 17 23.80 -29.36 19.25
C VAL A 17 22.48 -28.59 19.27
N VAL A 18 22.03 -28.13 20.45
CA VAL A 18 20.77 -27.38 20.58
C VAL A 18 20.85 -26.03 19.85
N ILE A 19 21.92 -25.26 20.04
CA ILE A 19 22.06 -23.98 19.34
C ILE A 19 22.21 -24.17 17.83
N SER A 20 22.86 -25.26 17.38
CA SER A 20 22.94 -25.60 15.96
C SER A 20 21.57 -25.91 15.36
N ILE A 21 20.73 -26.69 16.05
CA ILE A 21 19.36 -27.00 15.59
C ILE A 21 18.49 -25.75 15.58
N ILE A 22 18.53 -24.93 16.64
CA ILE A 22 17.77 -23.66 16.70
C ILE A 22 18.21 -22.74 15.56
N GLY A 23 19.51 -22.62 15.27
CA GLY A 23 20.02 -21.77 14.19
C GLY A 23 19.55 -22.20 12.79
N ILE A 24 19.48 -23.51 12.54
CA ILE A 24 18.95 -24.05 11.28
C ILE A 24 17.45 -23.73 11.18
N LEU A 25 16.67 -24.07 12.21
CA LEU A 25 15.22 -23.86 12.21
C LEU A 25 14.85 -22.36 12.13
N SER A 26 15.57 -21.49 12.85
CA SER A 26 15.30 -20.05 12.84
C SER A 26 15.53 -19.41 11.47
N SER A 27 16.53 -19.90 10.72
CA SER A 27 16.83 -19.40 9.37
C SER A 27 15.69 -19.66 8.40
N PHE A 28 15.07 -20.86 8.45
CA PHE A 28 13.89 -21.18 7.64
C PHE A 28 12.68 -20.32 8.02
N VAL A 29 12.43 -20.14 9.32
CA VAL A 29 11.31 -19.32 9.81
C VAL A 29 11.44 -17.87 9.35
N PHE A 30 12.65 -17.29 9.43
CA PHE A 30 12.88 -15.89 9.04
C PHE A 30 12.58 -15.64 7.55
N SER A 31 13.02 -16.53 6.67
CA SER A 31 12.73 -16.42 5.23
C SER A 31 11.22 -16.48 4.94
N SER A 32 10.50 -17.41 5.60
CA SER A 32 9.05 -17.56 5.41
C SER A 32 8.24 -16.36 5.92
N LEU A 33 8.68 -15.71 7.01
CA LEU A 33 7.98 -14.58 7.62
C LEU A 33 7.98 -13.34 6.71
N ASN A 34 9.09 -13.08 6.00
CA ASN A 34 9.18 -11.94 5.10
C ASN A 34 8.20 -12.06 3.93
N ALA A 35 8.10 -13.25 3.32
CA ALA A 35 7.12 -13.51 2.27
C ALA A 35 5.67 -13.37 2.76
N ALA A 36 5.39 -13.85 3.98
CA ALA A 36 4.07 -13.71 4.60
C ALA A 36 3.68 -12.24 4.83
N ARG A 37 4.62 -11.40 5.31
CA ARG A 37 4.41 -9.96 5.50
C ARG A 37 4.11 -9.24 4.19
N ILE A 38 4.88 -9.52 3.13
CA ILE A 38 4.63 -8.96 1.79
C ILE A 38 3.22 -9.29 1.33
N LYS A 39 2.80 -10.56 1.44
CA LYS A 39 1.46 -10.99 1.04
C LYS A 39 0.35 -10.35 1.88
N ALA A 40 0.57 -10.18 3.18
CA ALA A 40 -0.38 -9.51 4.08
C ALA A 40 -0.56 -8.04 3.69
N ASN A 41 0.54 -7.31 3.48
CA ASN A 41 0.51 -5.91 3.06
C ASN A 41 -0.16 -5.76 1.69
N ASP A 42 0.11 -6.63 0.73
CA ASP A 42 -0.53 -6.59 -0.58
C ASP A 42 -2.02 -6.91 -0.52
N SER A 43 -2.44 -7.81 0.37
CA SER A 43 -3.87 -8.08 0.60
C SER A 43 -4.56 -6.85 1.18
N GLN A 44 -3.91 -6.16 2.10
CA GLN A 44 -4.41 -4.91 2.68
C GLN A 44 -4.51 -3.80 1.62
N ARG A 45 -3.46 -3.59 0.82
CA ARG A 45 -3.44 -2.60 -0.28
C ARG A 45 -4.58 -2.79 -1.26
N LYS A 46 -4.86 -4.02 -1.66
CA LYS A 46 -5.99 -4.33 -2.54
C LYS A 46 -7.31 -3.93 -1.91
N SER A 47 -7.52 -4.29 -0.64
CA SER A 47 -8.73 -3.91 0.09
C SER A 47 -8.87 -2.39 0.25
N GLU A 48 -7.77 -1.69 0.49
CA GLU A 48 -7.73 -0.23 0.62
C GLU A 48 -8.05 0.48 -0.70
N ILE A 49 -7.53 -0.02 -1.83
CA ILE A 49 -7.87 0.48 -3.17
C ILE A 49 -9.36 0.26 -3.48
N ASP A 50 -9.92 -0.88 -3.12
CA ASP A 50 -11.35 -1.15 -3.31
C ASP A 50 -12.19 -0.19 -2.46
N GLN A 51 -11.79 0.09 -1.21
CA GLN A 51 -12.43 1.10 -0.36
C GLN A 51 -12.33 2.50 -0.96
N ILE A 52 -11.19 2.87 -1.53
CA ILE A 52 -11.03 4.13 -2.27
C ILE A 52 -12.02 4.18 -3.45
N GLY A 53 -12.14 3.10 -4.21
CA GLY A 53 -13.10 3.01 -5.33
C GLY A 53 -14.54 3.23 -4.88
N ILE A 54 -14.94 2.62 -3.76
CA ILE A 54 -16.27 2.83 -3.15
C ILE A 54 -16.45 4.28 -2.72
N ALA A 55 -15.47 4.88 -2.04
CA ALA A 55 -15.55 6.27 -1.59
C ALA A 55 -15.66 7.25 -2.79
N LEU A 56 -14.95 6.98 -3.88
CA LEU A 56 -15.05 7.76 -5.11
C LEU A 56 -16.43 7.60 -5.78
N ASN A 57 -17.03 6.41 -5.75
CA ASN A 57 -18.38 6.18 -6.27
C ASN A 57 -19.41 6.97 -5.47
N LEU A 58 -19.34 6.93 -4.14
CA LEU A 58 -20.20 7.73 -3.27
C LEU A 58 -20.03 9.24 -3.51
N TYR A 59 -18.79 9.69 -3.76
CA TYR A 59 -18.52 11.07 -4.15
C TYR A 59 -19.21 11.43 -5.47
N PHE A 60 -19.10 10.55 -6.48
CA PHE A 60 -19.75 10.75 -7.77
C PHE A 60 -21.28 10.79 -7.63
N ASP A 61 -21.86 9.89 -6.85
CA ASP A 61 -23.32 9.87 -6.61
C ASP A 61 -23.83 11.18 -5.99
N LYS A 62 -23.02 11.82 -5.14
CA LYS A 62 -23.39 13.11 -4.49
C LYS A 62 -23.15 14.32 -5.39
N TYR A 63 -22.02 14.37 -6.09
CA TYR A 63 -21.56 15.58 -6.79
C TYR A 63 -21.54 15.49 -8.32
N GLY A 64 -21.88 14.33 -8.89
CA GLY A 64 -21.94 14.08 -10.33
C GLY A 64 -20.58 14.11 -11.04
N ASN A 65 -19.47 14.09 -10.29
CA ASN A 65 -18.12 14.14 -10.85
C ASN A 65 -17.11 13.37 -10.00
N TRP A 66 -15.98 12.97 -10.59
CA TRP A 66 -14.93 12.18 -9.93
C TRP A 66 -13.89 13.07 -9.21
N MET A 67 -14.34 13.96 -8.32
CA MET A 67 -13.49 14.95 -7.64
C MET A 67 -12.66 15.81 -8.61
N GLN A 68 -13.19 16.15 -9.79
CA GLN A 68 -12.44 16.74 -10.91
C GLN A 68 -12.00 18.21 -10.68
N ALA A 69 -11.52 18.88 -11.72
CA ALA A 69 -10.91 20.21 -11.65
C ALA A 69 -11.79 21.24 -10.93
N GLY A 70 -11.21 21.90 -9.93
CA GLY A 70 -11.91 22.85 -9.06
C GLY A 70 -12.29 22.27 -7.69
N SER A 71 -12.07 20.97 -7.44
CA SER A 71 -12.26 20.35 -6.12
C SER A 71 -11.28 20.85 -5.05
N GLY A 72 -10.15 21.44 -5.46
CA GLY A 72 -9.07 21.81 -4.55
C GLY A 72 -8.27 20.60 -4.05
N CYS A 73 -8.50 19.42 -4.64
CA CYS A 73 -7.90 18.14 -4.26
C CYS A 73 -6.90 17.67 -5.31
N GLY A 74 -5.82 17.02 -4.86
CA GLY A 74 -4.80 16.48 -5.74
C GLY A 74 -3.91 17.58 -6.38
N TYR A 75 -3.24 17.22 -7.47
CA TYR A 75 -2.28 18.06 -8.17
C TYR A 75 -2.94 19.32 -8.72
N SER A 76 -2.49 20.47 -8.26
CA SER A 76 -3.03 21.80 -8.58
C SER A 76 -4.55 21.91 -8.37
N GLY A 77 -5.13 21.09 -7.49
CA GLY A 77 -6.57 21.04 -7.25
C GLY A 77 -7.40 20.49 -8.42
N ASN A 78 -6.76 19.74 -9.33
CA ASN A 78 -7.41 19.23 -10.54
C ASN A 78 -8.18 17.91 -10.33
N GLY A 79 -8.11 17.33 -9.14
CA GLY A 79 -8.74 16.05 -8.83
C GLY A 79 -7.93 14.81 -9.13
N ASN A 80 -6.69 14.91 -9.58
CA ASN A 80 -5.82 13.78 -9.87
C ASN A 80 -4.57 13.83 -9.00
N GLY A 81 -4.03 12.67 -8.63
CA GLY A 81 -2.79 12.56 -7.89
C GLY A 81 -2.92 11.68 -6.65
N TRP A 82 -2.07 11.98 -5.66
CA TRP A 82 -1.77 11.08 -4.55
C TRP A 82 -2.74 11.20 -3.38
N PHE A 83 -2.95 10.08 -2.69
CA PHE A 83 -3.84 10.02 -1.51
C PHE A 83 -3.18 10.48 -0.22
N ASN A 84 -1.86 10.39 -0.12
CA ASN A 84 -1.10 10.66 1.09
C ASN A 84 -0.03 11.75 0.88
N TYR A 85 -0.12 12.59 -0.16
CA TYR A 85 0.88 13.61 -0.41
C TYR A 85 0.28 15.02 -0.32
N VAL A 86 0.96 15.87 0.46
CA VAL A 86 0.67 17.30 0.61
C VAL A 86 1.99 18.05 0.47
N GLY A 87 2.03 19.05 -0.41
CA GLY A 87 3.25 19.84 -0.66
C GLY A 87 3.40 20.29 -2.11
N GLY A 88 4.11 21.40 -2.31
CA GLY A 88 4.30 22.00 -3.64
C GLY A 88 2.96 22.32 -4.31
N SER A 89 2.71 21.75 -5.49
CA SER A 89 1.46 21.93 -6.24
C SER A 89 0.26 21.17 -5.67
N TYR A 90 0.36 20.49 -4.52
CA TYR A 90 -0.75 19.74 -3.92
C TYR A 90 -1.39 20.55 -2.77
N PRO A 91 -2.44 21.35 -3.03
CA PRO A 91 -3.15 22.08 -1.98
C PRO A 91 -3.75 21.17 -0.92
N LYS A 92 -4.29 20.01 -1.33
CA LYS A 92 -4.79 18.93 -0.46
C LYS A 92 -4.52 17.58 -1.10
N SER A 93 -4.26 16.56 -0.27
CA SER A 93 -4.19 15.16 -0.74
C SER A 93 -5.58 14.67 -1.17
N MET A 94 -5.62 13.64 -2.02
CA MET A 94 -6.90 13.01 -2.38
C MET A 94 -7.57 12.35 -1.17
N GLY A 95 -6.78 11.78 -0.25
CA GLY A 95 -7.27 11.16 0.98
C GLY A 95 -7.94 12.18 1.89
N GLN A 96 -7.30 13.33 2.14
CA GLN A 96 -7.84 14.37 3.01
C GLN A 96 -9.17 14.89 2.48
N CYS A 97 -9.29 15.03 1.16
CA CYS A 97 -10.53 15.49 0.56
C CYS A 97 -11.71 14.53 0.73
N LEU A 98 -11.46 13.22 0.70
CA LEU A 98 -12.49 12.22 0.98
C LEU A 98 -12.94 12.28 2.45
N VAL A 99 -12.00 12.56 3.36
CA VAL A 99 -12.30 12.76 4.77
C VAL A 99 -13.08 14.05 5.00
N ASP A 100 -12.61 15.17 4.46
CA ASP A 100 -13.26 16.49 4.57
C ASP A 100 -14.68 16.48 3.99
N SER A 101 -14.94 15.61 3.01
CA SER A 101 -16.23 15.48 2.33
C SER A 101 -17.15 14.42 2.95
N ASP A 102 -16.71 13.78 4.05
CA ASP A 102 -17.46 12.75 4.80
C ASP A 102 -17.74 11.46 4.00
N PHE A 103 -16.82 11.09 3.10
CA PHE A 103 -16.87 9.80 2.38
C PHE A 103 -15.90 8.77 2.92
N SER A 104 -14.98 9.18 3.80
CA SER A 104 -14.10 8.29 4.54
C SER A 104 -13.91 8.81 5.96
N SER A 105 -13.93 7.90 6.94
CA SER A 105 -13.71 8.27 8.35
C SER A 105 -12.25 8.59 8.67
N ALA A 106 -11.32 8.10 7.85
CA ALA A 106 -9.89 8.37 7.96
C ALA A 106 -9.24 8.37 6.57
N GLU A 107 -8.06 8.96 6.46
CA GLU A 107 -7.27 8.86 5.23
C GLU A 107 -6.80 7.41 5.05
N ILE A 108 -7.06 6.86 3.86
CA ILE A 108 -6.56 5.55 3.46
C ILE A 108 -5.09 5.72 3.04
N ILE A 109 -4.19 5.15 3.84
CA ILE A 109 -2.74 5.29 3.71
C ILE A 109 -2.14 3.89 3.73
N ASP A 110 -1.15 3.67 2.86
CA ASP A 110 -0.44 2.40 2.78
C ASP A 110 0.14 1.97 4.14
N PRO A 111 0.07 0.67 4.51
CA PRO A 111 0.53 0.17 5.80
C PRO A 111 2.02 0.35 6.08
N THR A 112 2.83 0.63 5.05
CA THR A 112 4.29 0.78 5.16
C THR A 112 4.77 2.23 5.11
N GLU A 113 3.89 3.19 4.81
CA GLU A 113 4.27 4.57 4.50
C GLU A 113 3.42 5.61 5.27
N GLY A 114 3.96 6.83 5.39
CA GLY A 114 3.31 7.94 6.11
C GLY A 114 2.56 8.94 5.20
N LYS A 115 2.05 10.02 5.80
CA LYS A 115 1.22 11.07 5.15
C LYS A 115 1.97 12.11 4.30
N THR A 116 3.28 11.96 4.08
CA THR A 116 4.09 13.03 3.45
C THR A 116 5.22 12.53 2.54
N SER A 117 5.29 11.24 2.20
CA SER A 117 6.32 10.76 1.29
C SER A 117 5.97 11.09 -0.17
N THR A 118 6.91 11.68 -0.92
CA THR A 118 6.80 11.80 -2.38
C THR A 118 6.82 10.39 -2.97
N PRO A 119 5.73 9.90 -3.58
CA PRO A 119 5.54 8.48 -3.83
C PRO A 119 6.13 8.01 -5.18
N SER A 120 7.24 8.61 -5.60
CA SER A 120 8.02 8.10 -6.74
C SER A 120 8.82 6.84 -6.41
N THR A 121 9.08 6.58 -5.12
CA THR A 121 9.88 5.44 -4.67
C THR A 121 9.16 4.57 -3.64
N GLY A 122 8.25 5.14 -2.84
CA GLY A 122 7.48 4.46 -1.79
C GLY A 122 6.24 3.72 -2.28
N PHE A 123 5.38 3.37 -1.32
CA PHE A 123 4.06 2.77 -1.54
C PHE A 123 2.97 3.81 -1.27
N SER A 124 2.12 4.06 -2.27
CA SER A 124 1.03 5.02 -2.16
C SER A 124 -0.06 4.70 -3.18
N TYR A 125 -1.25 5.25 -2.93
CA TYR A 125 -2.37 5.22 -3.84
C TYR A 125 -2.40 6.49 -4.67
N MET A 126 -2.75 6.34 -5.94
CA MET A 126 -2.93 7.45 -6.87
C MET A 126 -4.26 7.33 -7.58
N LYS A 127 -4.95 8.44 -7.80
CA LYS A 127 -6.13 8.50 -8.68
C LYS A 127 -5.82 9.31 -9.91
N TYR A 128 -6.25 8.81 -11.07
CA TYR A 128 -6.15 9.53 -12.33
C TYR A 128 -7.40 9.33 -13.17
N SER A 129 -7.99 10.44 -13.64
CA SER A 129 -9.14 10.47 -14.52
C SER A 129 -8.77 11.01 -15.90
N CYS A 130 -9.34 10.43 -16.95
CA CYS A 130 -9.07 10.84 -18.33
C CYS A 130 -10.25 10.53 -19.27
N GLY A 131 -10.23 11.15 -20.45
CA GLY A 131 -11.13 10.86 -21.56
C GLY A 131 -12.57 11.37 -21.41
N THR A 132 -13.35 11.15 -22.47
CA THR A 132 -14.78 11.46 -22.59
C THR A 132 -15.50 10.24 -23.23
N PRO A 133 -16.35 9.47 -22.52
CA PRO A 133 -16.74 9.64 -21.10
C PRO A 133 -15.55 9.47 -20.15
N THR A 134 -15.62 10.14 -18.99
CA THR A 134 -14.53 10.10 -18.00
C THR A 134 -14.36 8.70 -17.45
N ARG A 135 -13.15 8.16 -17.57
CA ARG A 135 -12.72 6.94 -16.88
C ARG A 135 -11.84 7.33 -15.72
N THR A 136 -12.05 6.72 -14.56
CA THR A 136 -11.26 6.98 -13.35
C THR A 136 -10.56 5.72 -12.91
N HIS A 137 -9.25 5.78 -12.78
CA HIS A 137 -8.43 4.67 -12.32
C HIS A 137 -7.80 5.02 -10.98
N VAL A 138 -7.71 4.02 -10.11
CA VAL A 138 -6.95 4.08 -8.87
C VAL A 138 -5.81 3.09 -8.98
N TYR A 139 -4.60 3.53 -8.65
CA TYR A 139 -3.35 2.79 -8.82
C TYR A 139 -2.71 2.52 -7.48
N ALA A 140 -1.99 1.39 -7.42
CA ALA A 140 -1.06 1.12 -6.34
C ALA A 140 0.14 0.30 -6.82
N LYS A 141 1.11 0.23 -5.92
CA LYS A 141 2.29 -0.60 -6.01
C LYS A 141 2.17 -1.76 -5.03
N LEU A 142 2.15 -2.99 -5.55
CA LEU A 142 2.17 -4.22 -4.77
C LEU A 142 3.60 -4.77 -4.74
N GLN A 143 4.03 -5.27 -3.58
CA GLN A 143 5.40 -5.78 -3.35
C GLN A 143 5.61 -7.15 -3.98
N GLY A 144 4.59 -8.01 -3.93
CA GLY A 144 4.62 -9.38 -4.44
C GLY A 144 4.30 -9.50 -5.93
N VAL A 145 3.94 -8.40 -6.60
CA VAL A 145 3.68 -8.38 -8.04
C VAL A 145 4.93 -7.87 -8.76
N PRO A 146 5.48 -8.62 -9.74
CA PRO A 146 6.61 -8.14 -10.53
C PRO A 146 6.29 -6.81 -11.22
N GLN A 147 7.25 -5.90 -11.21
CA GLN A 147 7.15 -4.64 -11.94
C GLN A 147 7.26 -4.91 -13.44
N SER A 148 6.36 -4.30 -14.23
CA SER A 148 6.39 -4.32 -15.69
C SER A 148 6.21 -2.91 -16.19
N SER A 149 6.95 -2.49 -17.22
CA SER A 149 6.80 -1.19 -17.87
C SER A 149 5.54 -1.06 -18.73
N THR A 150 4.66 -2.06 -18.67
CA THR A 150 3.38 -2.13 -19.40
C THR A 150 2.21 -2.40 -18.45
N ALA A 151 2.46 -2.41 -17.14
CA ALA A 151 1.44 -2.77 -16.14
C ALA A 151 0.29 -1.77 -16.09
N THR A 152 0.52 -0.54 -16.53
CA THR A 152 -0.50 0.52 -16.59
C THR A 152 -0.94 0.89 -18.00
N ASP A 153 -0.49 0.14 -19.01
CA ASP A 153 -0.89 0.32 -20.40
C ASP A 153 -2.41 0.19 -20.55
N GLY A 154 -3.01 1.09 -21.33
CA GLY A 154 -4.46 1.13 -21.56
C GLY A 154 -5.28 1.81 -20.45
N THR A 155 -4.64 2.25 -19.37
CA THR A 155 -5.30 3.05 -18.31
C THR A 155 -5.18 4.55 -18.59
N CYS A 156 -5.68 5.38 -17.67
CA CYS A 156 -5.56 6.84 -17.77
C CYS A 156 -4.16 7.41 -17.55
N CYS A 157 -3.24 6.60 -17.03
CA CYS A 157 -1.84 6.93 -16.85
C CYS A 157 -1.00 5.75 -17.32
N ALA A 158 -0.64 5.74 -18.60
CA ALA A 158 0.15 4.65 -19.19
C ALA A 158 1.61 4.63 -18.69
N SER A 159 2.14 5.77 -18.23
CA SER A 159 3.52 5.87 -17.73
C SER A 159 3.63 5.68 -16.21
N CYS A 160 2.56 5.30 -15.52
CA CYS A 160 2.56 5.22 -14.07
C CYS A 160 3.38 4.04 -13.53
N ASP A 161 3.50 2.98 -14.31
CA ASP A 161 4.45 1.89 -14.04
C ASP A 161 5.91 2.34 -14.05
N SER A 162 6.32 3.04 -15.09
CA SER A 162 7.69 3.47 -15.34
C SER A 162 8.08 4.68 -14.51
N SER A 163 7.13 5.57 -14.23
CA SER A 163 7.37 6.80 -13.45
C SER A 163 7.31 6.56 -11.94
N TYR A 164 6.44 5.64 -11.49
CA TYR A 164 6.11 5.50 -10.06
C TYR A 164 6.09 4.05 -9.57
N GLY A 165 6.35 3.05 -10.43
CA GLY A 165 6.33 1.64 -10.07
C GLY A 165 4.92 1.10 -9.82
N MET A 166 3.88 1.72 -10.40
CA MET A 166 2.51 1.21 -10.27
C MET A 166 2.36 -0.09 -11.06
N ASN A 167 1.88 -1.14 -10.40
CA ASN A 167 1.72 -2.46 -11.01
C ASN A 167 0.34 -3.08 -10.76
N TYR A 168 -0.56 -2.33 -10.13
CA TYR A 168 -1.92 -2.73 -9.88
C TYR A 168 -2.84 -1.53 -10.01
N TYR A 169 -4.03 -1.74 -10.58
CA TYR A 169 -5.03 -0.70 -10.71
C TYR A 169 -6.44 -1.29 -10.67
N ILE A 170 -7.40 -0.44 -10.33
CA ILE A 170 -8.83 -0.71 -10.53
C ILE A 170 -9.43 0.38 -11.40
N LEU A 171 -10.43 0.00 -12.20
CA LEU A 171 -11.33 0.95 -12.86
C LEU A 171 -12.50 1.21 -11.91
N VAL A 172 -12.66 2.47 -11.54
CA VAL A 172 -13.81 2.95 -10.76
C VAL A 172 -15.03 2.98 -11.69
N LYS A 173 -16.14 2.37 -11.27
CA LYS A 173 -17.33 2.08 -12.09
C LYS A 173 -18.49 2.98 -11.72
#